data_AF-A0A7S3T8X1-F1
#
_entry.id   AF-A0A7S3T8X1-F1
#
_cell.length_a   1.000
_cell.length_b   1.000
_cell.length_c   1.000
_cell.angle_alpha   90.00
_cell.angle_beta   90.00
_cell.angle_gamma   90.00
#
_symmetry.space_group_name_H-M   'P 1'
#
loop_
_entity.id
_entity.type
_entity.pdbx_description
1 polymer ?
#
loop_
_entity_poly.entity_id
_entity_poly.type
_entity_poly.pdbx_seq_one_letter_code
_entity_poly.pdbx_strand_id
1 'polypeptide(L)'
;NTFFSETGSGKHVPRTVFVDLEPTVIDEVRTGTYRQLYHPEQLISGKEDAANNYARGHYTVGKEIVDLVLDRIRKLADNCTGLQGFFAFNAIGGGTGSGLGALLLERLSVDYGRKSKVSFTIYPAPQVSTAVVEPYNCVLSTHTLLEHTDVTFMVDNEALYDICRRNLDIERPTYTNLNRLTAQIISSLTASLRFDGALNVDLTEFQTNLV
;
A
#
# COMPACT_ATOMS: atom_id res chain seq x y z
N ASN A 1 -15.01 6.40 -13.28
CA ASN A 1 -13.81 7.04 -12.67
C ASN A 1 -13.56 6.52 -11.26
N THR A 2 -13.05 5.29 -11.13
CA THR A 2 -12.81 4.62 -9.84
C THR A 2 -11.49 5.06 -9.19
N PHE A 3 -10.38 5.02 -9.93
CA PHE A 3 -9.04 5.33 -9.40
C PHE A 3 -8.58 6.78 -9.57
N PHE A 4 -9.27 7.57 -10.38
CA PHE A 4 -8.90 8.97 -10.68
C PHE A 4 -10.05 9.92 -10.35
N SER A 5 -9.71 11.11 -9.89
CA SER A 5 -10.59 12.28 -9.89
C SER A 5 -10.26 13.17 -11.08
N GLU A 6 -11.27 13.82 -11.65
CA GLU A 6 -11.11 14.77 -12.73
C GLU A 6 -11.23 16.19 -12.17
N THR A 7 -10.27 17.04 -12.54
CA THR A 7 -10.29 18.46 -12.19
C THR A 7 -10.99 19.26 -13.28
N GLY A 8 -11.46 20.48 -12.97
CA GLY A 8 -12.13 21.34 -13.96
C GLY A 8 -11.26 21.73 -15.16
N SER A 9 -9.93 21.51 -15.11
CA SER A 9 -9.01 21.70 -16.23
C SER A 9 -8.79 20.45 -17.09
N GLY A 10 -9.55 19.37 -16.85
CA GLY A 10 -9.42 18.08 -17.55
C GLY A 10 -8.25 17.21 -17.07
N LYS A 11 -7.51 17.66 -16.05
CA LYS A 11 -6.42 16.87 -15.45
C LYS A 11 -7.00 15.77 -14.56
N HIS A 12 -6.52 14.55 -14.78
CA HIS A 12 -6.87 13.37 -13.98
C HIS A 12 -5.84 13.18 -12.87
N VAL A 13 -6.29 13.18 -11.62
CA VAL A 13 -5.45 13.03 -10.43
C VAL A 13 -5.75 11.68 -9.77
N PRO A 14 -4.74 10.84 -9.47
CA PRO A 14 -4.97 9.58 -8.78
C PRO A 14 -5.56 9.77 -7.39
N ARG A 15 -6.49 8.89 -7.00
CA ARG A 15 -7.03 8.80 -5.63
C ARG A 15 -6.10 7.96 -4.77
N THR A 16 -4.95 8.53 -4.41
CA THR A 16 -3.90 7.83 -3.66
C THR A 16 -3.33 8.73 -2.57
N VAL A 17 -2.77 8.13 -1.54
CA VAL A 17 -1.99 8.80 -0.50
C VAL A 17 -0.71 8.00 -0.33
N PHE A 18 0.43 8.65 -0.49
CA PHE A 18 1.74 8.08 -0.18
C PHE A 18 2.15 8.57 1.19
N VAL A 19 2.56 7.63 2.03
CA VAL A 19 2.96 7.91 3.41
C VAL A 19 4.26 7.19 3.68
N ASP A 20 5.23 7.92 4.19
CA ASP A 20 6.47 7.38 4.70
C ASP A 20 6.94 8.23 5.89
N LEU A 21 7.64 7.60 6.83
CA LEU A 21 8.18 8.27 8.01
C LEU A 21 9.48 9.00 7.72
N GLU A 22 10.14 8.68 6.60
CA GLU A 22 11.26 9.43 6.06
C GLU A 22 10.95 10.04 4.68
N PRO A 23 11.63 11.13 4.27
CA PRO A 23 11.31 11.83 3.03
C PRO A 23 11.89 11.20 1.77
N THR A 24 12.95 10.37 1.88
CA THR A 24 13.79 9.93 0.75
C THR A 24 12.99 9.38 -0.42
N VAL A 25 12.17 8.35 -0.18
CA VAL A 25 11.41 7.66 -1.24
C VAL A 25 10.29 8.55 -1.80
N ILE A 26 9.66 9.36 -0.96
CA ILE A 26 8.60 10.29 -1.40
C ILE A 26 9.18 11.43 -2.23
N ASP A 27 10.38 11.91 -1.91
CA ASP A 27 11.04 12.97 -2.67
C ASP A 27 11.43 12.51 -4.08
N GLU A 28 11.75 11.22 -4.27
CA GLU A 28 11.91 10.64 -5.61
C GLU A 28 10.60 10.72 -6.42
N VAL A 29 9.43 10.51 -5.78
CA VAL A 29 8.13 10.68 -6.44
C VAL A 29 7.85 12.14 -6.77
N ARG A 30 8.23 13.07 -5.87
CA ARG A 30 8.07 14.52 -6.07
C ARG A 30 8.96 15.08 -7.18
N THR A 31 10.10 14.44 -7.46
CA THR A 31 11.08 14.91 -8.46
C THR A 31 11.10 14.06 -9.73
N GLY A 32 10.50 12.86 -9.70
CA GLY A 32 10.49 11.91 -10.79
C GLY A 32 9.56 12.27 -11.95
N THR A 33 9.45 11.35 -12.90
CA THR A 33 8.71 11.52 -14.15
C THR A 33 7.24 11.90 -13.93
N TYR A 34 6.62 11.33 -12.89
CA TYR A 34 5.20 11.55 -12.55
C TYR A 34 4.97 12.63 -11.50
N ARG A 35 5.94 13.52 -11.26
CA ARG A 35 5.84 14.60 -10.26
C ARG A 35 4.58 15.48 -10.37
N GLN A 36 4.06 15.67 -11.58
CA GLN A 36 2.86 16.46 -11.82
C GLN A 36 1.57 15.65 -11.73
N LEU A 37 1.63 14.33 -11.60
CA LEU A 37 0.46 13.45 -11.60
C LEU A 37 -0.27 13.50 -10.25
N TYR A 38 0.49 13.43 -9.16
CA TYR A 38 -0.03 13.36 -7.80
C TYR A 38 -0.28 14.74 -7.20
N HIS A 39 -1.25 14.84 -6.30
CA HIS A 39 -1.45 16.07 -5.55
C HIS A 39 -0.37 16.19 -4.46
N PRO A 40 0.34 17.32 -4.29
CA PRO A 40 1.44 17.43 -3.32
C PRO A 40 1.02 17.11 -1.88
N GLU A 41 -0.22 17.44 -1.50
CA GLU A 41 -0.75 17.12 -0.17
C GLU A 41 -1.05 15.64 0.08
N GLN A 42 -1.04 14.81 -0.98
CA GLN A 42 -1.16 13.36 -0.87
C GLN A 42 0.19 12.68 -0.64
N LEU A 43 1.29 13.43 -0.72
CA LEU A 43 2.66 12.93 -0.53
C LEU A 43 3.15 13.34 0.86
N ILE A 44 2.92 12.48 1.85
CA ILE A 44 3.11 12.77 3.28
C ILE A 44 4.38 12.10 3.76
N SER A 45 5.37 12.91 4.16
CA SER A 45 6.66 12.44 4.66
C SER A 45 6.90 12.89 6.09
N GLY A 46 7.36 11.99 6.95
CA GLY A 46 7.88 12.30 8.28
C GLY A 46 9.30 12.86 8.25
N LYS A 47 9.90 13.01 9.42
CA LYS A 47 11.30 13.45 9.60
C LYS A 47 12.22 12.35 10.11
N GLU A 48 11.66 11.33 10.72
CA GLU A 48 12.40 10.28 11.42
C GLU A 48 11.80 8.94 11.02
N ASP A 49 12.66 7.99 10.67
CA ASP A 49 12.24 6.67 10.23
C ASP A 49 11.82 5.77 11.41
N ALA A 50 11.17 4.65 11.09
CA ALA A 50 10.88 3.62 12.09
C ALA A 50 12.09 2.72 12.40
N ALA A 51 13.22 2.85 11.69
CA ALA A 51 14.45 2.08 11.86
C ALA A 51 14.21 0.56 11.98
N ASN A 52 13.37 0.01 11.09
CA ASN A 52 12.94 -1.40 11.09
C ASN A 52 12.33 -1.89 12.41
N ASN A 53 11.73 -1.01 13.20
CA ASN A 53 11.08 -1.34 14.46
C ASN A 53 9.56 -1.10 14.40
N TYR A 54 8.79 -2.18 14.48
CA TYR A 54 7.32 -2.15 14.54
C TYR A 54 6.80 -1.18 15.61
N ALA A 55 7.35 -1.23 16.82
CA ALA A 55 6.87 -0.42 17.93
C ALA A 55 7.09 1.09 17.69
N ARG A 56 8.14 1.46 16.95
CA ARG A 56 8.35 2.86 16.55
C ARG A 56 7.29 3.32 15.55
N GLY A 57 7.04 2.48 14.54
CA GLY A 57 6.01 2.74 13.54
C GLY A 57 4.60 2.78 14.13
N HIS A 58 4.29 1.96 15.13
CA HIS A 58 2.95 1.83 15.66
C HIS A 58 2.68 2.73 16.89
N TYR A 59 3.61 2.81 17.85
CA TYR A 59 3.35 3.44 19.14
C TYR A 59 3.96 4.83 19.32
N THR A 60 5.06 5.15 18.64
CA THR A 60 5.78 6.42 18.84
C THR A 60 5.68 7.32 17.62
N VAL A 61 6.59 7.18 16.65
CA VAL A 61 6.72 8.06 15.48
C VAL A 61 5.45 8.05 14.63
N GLY A 62 4.84 6.88 14.42
CA GLY A 62 3.63 6.79 13.61
C GLY A 62 2.42 7.51 14.22
N LYS A 63 2.34 7.64 15.55
CA LYS A 63 1.26 8.40 16.19
C LYS A 63 1.33 9.90 15.91
N GLU A 64 2.51 10.42 15.64
CA GLU A 64 2.68 11.86 15.32
C GLU A 64 2.13 12.19 13.93
N ILE A 65 2.12 11.23 13.01
CA ILE A 65 1.72 11.45 11.61
C ILE A 65 0.32 10.90 11.28
N VAL A 66 -0.19 9.95 12.05
CA VAL A 66 -1.43 9.22 11.73
C VAL A 66 -2.63 10.16 11.53
N ASP A 67 -2.78 11.18 12.39
CA ASP A 67 -3.92 12.11 12.31
C ASP A 67 -3.88 12.95 11.03
N LEU A 68 -2.67 13.34 10.60
CA LEU A 68 -2.48 14.04 9.33
C LEU A 68 -2.85 13.14 8.15
N VAL A 69 -2.42 11.88 8.17
CA VAL A 69 -2.74 10.90 7.12
C VAL A 69 -4.25 10.67 7.05
N LEU A 70 -4.92 10.47 8.18
CA LEU A 70 -6.37 10.28 8.25
C LEU A 70 -7.15 11.49 7.74
N ASP A 71 -6.70 12.72 8.03
CA ASP A 71 -7.31 13.93 7.45
C ASP A 71 -7.20 13.96 5.92
N ARG A 72 -6.05 13.56 5.37
CA ARG A 72 -5.87 13.48 3.89
C ARG A 72 -6.71 12.38 3.26
N ILE A 73 -6.82 11.22 3.91
CA ILE A 73 -7.70 10.14 3.46
C ILE A 73 -9.17 10.60 3.50
N ARG A 74 -9.58 11.29 4.56
CA ARG A 74 -10.94 11.84 4.70
C ARG A 74 -11.29 12.79 3.57
N LYS A 75 -10.41 13.74 3.25
CA LYS A 75 -10.60 14.66 2.11
C LYS A 75 -10.77 13.92 0.78
N LEU A 76 -10.08 12.80 0.58
CA LEU A 76 -10.26 11.97 -0.61
C LEU A 76 -11.59 11.20 -0.60
N ALA A 77 -11.98 10.68 0.57
CA ALA A 77 -13.24 9.97 0.76
C ALA A 77 -14.45 10.89 0.56
N ASP A 78 -14.40 12.13 1.06
CA ASP A 78 -15.46 13.14 0.89
C ASP A 78 -15.64 13.55 -0.59
N ASN A 79 -14.55 13.50 -1.36
CA ASN A 79 -14.56 13.72 -2.82
C ASN A 79 -15.04 12.50 -3.62
N CYS A 80 -15.52 11.43 -2.97
CA CYS A 80 -16.09 10.26 -3.61
C CYS A 80 -17.62 10.24 -3.40
N THR A 81 -18.39 10.08 -4.47
CA THR A 81 -19.85 9.92 -4.39
C THR A 81 -20.26 8.56 -3.83
N GLY A 82 -19.40 7.54 -3.95
CA GLY A 82 -19.63 6.19 -3.47
C GLY A 82 -18.32 5.44 -3.24
N LEU A 83 -17.63 5.73 -2.13
CA LEU A 83 -16.41 5.02 -1.77
C LEU A 83 -16.72 3.53 -1.52
N GLN A 84 -16.08 2.64 -2.27
CA GLN A 84 -16.21 1.20 -2.07
C GLN A 84 -15.32 0.71 -0.92
N GLY A 85 -14.06 1.14 -0.89
CA GLY A 85 -13.08 0.61 0.04
C GLY A 85 -11.68 1.24 -0.12
N PHE A 86 -10.71 0.63 0.55
CA PHE A 86 -9.31 1.05 0.55
C PHE A 86 -8.41 -0.07 0.06
N PHE A 87 -7.41 0.29 -0.73
CA PHE A 87 -6.26 -0.54 -1.01
C PHE A 87 -5.10 -0.09 -0.14
N ALA A 88 -4.59 -0.99 0.71
CA ALA A 88 -3.39 -0.77 1.49
C ALA A 88 -2.22 -1.50 0.80
N PHE A 89 -1.12 -0.78 0.57
CA PHE A 89 0.12 -1.37 0.05
C PHE A 89 1.20 -1.16 1.10
N ASN A 90 1.71 -2.24 1.69
CA ASN A 90 2.70 -2.15 2.75
C ASN A 90 3.65 -3.34 2.77
N ALA A 91 4.87 -3.12 3.26
CA ALA A 91 5.84 -4.17 3.51
C ALA A 91 5.81 -4.56 4.98
N ILE A 92 5.58 -5.84 5.28
CA ILE A 92 5.45 -6.32 6.66
C ILE A 92 6.80 -6.52 7.35
N GLY A 93 7.90 -6.54 6.60
CA GLY A 93 9.26 -6.63 7.15
C GLY A 93 9.81 -5.31 7.71
N GLY A 94 9.40 -4.17 7.13
CA GLY A 94 9.91 -2.84 7.52
C GLY A 94 9.15 -2.25 8.70
N GLY A 95 9.74 -1.29 9.42
CA GLY A 95 9.12 -0.68 10.62
C GLY A 95 7.90 0.20 10.29
N THR A 96 7.97 0.99 9.21
CA THR A 96 6.87 1.85 8.76
C THR A 96 5.73 1.03 8.18
N GLY A 97 6.03 0.15 7.21
CA GLY A 97 5.01 -0.66 6.54
C GLY A 97 4.28 -1.64 7.48
N SER A 98 5.00 -2.19 8.47
CA SER A 98 4.39 -3.05 9.49
C SER A 98 3.64 -2.22 10.54
N GLY A 99 4.34 -1.33 11.25
CA GLY A 99 3.82 -0.63 12.43
C GLY A 99 2.83 0.48 12.09
N LEU A 100 3.22 1.44 11.24
CA LEU A 100 2.33 2.53 10.82
C LEU A 100 1.19 1.98 9.94
N GLY A 101 1.48 0.99 9.09
CA GLY A 101 0.46 0.29 8.30
C GLY A 101 -0.61 -0.36 9.18
N ALA A 102 -0.20 -1.10 10.22
CA ALA A 102 -1.11 -1.67 11.21
C ALA A 102 -1.95 -0.59 11.92
N LEU A 103 -1.32 0.48 12.40
CA LEU A 103 -2.01 1.58 13.07
C LEU A 103 -3.05 2.24 12.15
N LEU A 104 -2.72 2.45 10.88
CA LEU A 104 -3.65 3.02 9.90
C LEU A 104 -4.85 2.11 9.66
N LEU A 105 -4.65 0.80 9.55
CA LEU A 105 -5.74 -0.17 9.35
C LEU A 105 -6.70 -0.22 10.54
N GLU A 106 -6.18 -0.14 11.77
CA GLU A 106 -6.99 -0.03 12.99
C GLU A 106 -7.88 1.22 12.94
N ARG A 107 -7.29 2.38 12.63
CA ARG A 107 -8.02 3.66 12.56
C ARG A 107 -9.04 3.68 11.43
N LEU A 108 -8.68 3.16 10.25
CA LEU A 108 -9.61 3.02 9.13
C LEU A 108 -10.77 2.08 9.44
N SER A 109 -10.54 1.05 10.26
CA SER A 109 -11.63 0.16 10.70
C SER A 109 -12.59 0.84 11.66
N VAL A 110 -12.11 1.78 12.48
CA VAL A 110 -12.96 2.61 13.35
C VAL A 110 -13.77 3.61 12.54
N ASP A 111 -13.11 4.39 11.67
CA ASP A 111 -13.76 5.48 10.92
C ASP A 111 -14.61 4.97 9.76
N TYR A 112 -14.19 3.88 9.11
CA TYR A 112 -14.79 3.33 7.89
C TYR A 112 -15.10 1.84 8.02
N GLY A 113 -15.61 1.38 9.16
CA GLY A 113 -15.81 -0.05 9.45
C GLY A 113 -16.67 -0.84 8.43
N ARG A 114 -17.58 -0.19 7.71
CA ARG A 114 -18.41 -0.83 6.66
C ARG A 114 -17.74 -0.90 5.27
N LYS A 115 -16.55 -0.32 5.12
CA LYS A 115 -15.84 -0.25 3.83
C LYS A 115 -14.83 -1.39 3.73
N SER A 116 -14.75 -2.00 2.55
CA SER A 116 -13.81 -3.10 2.31
C SER A 116 -12.37 -2.61 2.34
N LYS A 117 -11.48 -3.38 2.93
CA LYS A 117 -10.05 -3.11 3.08
C LYS A 117 -9.29 -4.27 2.48
N VAL A 118 -8.65 -4.02 1.34
CA VAL A 118 -7.82 -5.01 0.63
C VAL A 118 -6.37 -4.61 0.79
N SER A 119 -5.55 -5.52 1.32
CA SER A 119 -4.13 -5.27 1.52
C SER A 119 -3.29 -6.03 0.50
N PHE A 120 -2.25 -5.39 -0.01
CA PHE A 120 -1.19 -5.99 -0.80
C PHE A 120 0.09 -5.91 0.02
N THR A 121 0.46 -7.04 0.63
CA THR A 121 1.56 -7.11 1.58
C THR A 121 2.79 -7.71 0.92
N ILE A 122 3.91 -7.00 0.97
CA ILE A 122 5.20 -7.54 0.54
C ILE A 122 5.76 -8.40 1.67
N TYR A 123 5.87 -9.71 1.42
CA TYR A 123 6.43 -10.67 2.35
C TYR A 123 7.97 -10.65 2.28
N PRO A 124 8.68 -10.59 3.43
CA PRO A 124 10.13 -10.57 3.46
C PRO A 124 10.72 -11.89 2.99
N ALA A 125 11.86 -11.82 2.29
CA ALA A 125 12.61 -12.97 1.82
C ALA A 125 14.00 -12.98 2.45
N PRO A 126 14.50 -14.08 3.02
CA PRO A 126 15.82 -14.14 3.65
C PRO A 126 16.96 -13.67 2.73
N GLN A 127 16.82 -13.91 1.42
CA GLN A 127 17.83 -13.58 0.41
C GLN A 127 17.88 -12.09 0.06
N VAL A 128 16.79 -11.35 0.30
CA VAL A 128 16.61 -9.91 -0.02
C VAL A 128 16.38 -9.10 1.26
N SER A 129 16.48 -9.75 2.42
CA SER A 129 16.21 -9.17 3.73
C SER A 129 17.26 -8.11 4.06
N THR A 130 16.80 -6.97 4.55
CA THR A 130 17.67 -5.86 4.98
C THR A 130 17.75 -5.75 6.50
N ALA A 131 16.84 -6.42 7.23
CA ALA A 131 16.78 -6.39 8.68
C ALA A 131 16.61 -7.79 9.30
N VAL A 132 17.46 -8.07 10.30
CA VAL A 132 17.39 -9.30 11.10
C VAL A 132 16.06 -9.41 11.89
N VAL A 133 15.40 -8.27 12.13
CA VAL A 133 14.15 -8.17 12.89
C VAL A 133 12.88 -8.28 12.03
N GLU A 134 13.02 -8.52 10.72
CA GLU A 134 11.87 -8.70 9.81
C GLU A 134 10.88 -9.77 10.28
N PRO A 135 11.29 -10.93 10.82
CA PRO A 135 10.33 -11.92 11.35
C PRO A 135 9.48 -11.38 12.51
N TYR A 136 10.04 -10.55 13.39
CA TYR A 136 9.28 -9.93 14.48
C TYR A 136 8.23 -8.96 13.93
N ASN A 137 8.63 -8.08 13.01
CA ASN A 137 7.73 -7.11 12.39
C ASN A 137 6.61 -7.82 11.61
N CYS A 138 6.94 -8.90 10.90
CA CYS A 138 5.97 -9.70 10.16
C CYS A 138 4.90 -10.28 11.10
N VAL A 139 5.29 -10.97 12.16
CA VAL A 139 4.34 -11.60 13.10
C VAL A 139 3.44 -10.56 13.75
N LEU A 140 4.01 -9.43 14.19
CA LEU A 140 3.24 -8.35 14.81
C LEU A 140 2.26 -7.71 13.82
N SER A 141 2.70 -7.45 12.59
CA SER A 141 1.83 -6.87 11.55
C SER A 141 0.72 -7.82 11.12
N THR A 142 1.03 -9.12 10.99
CA THR A 142 0.04 -10.14 10.62
C THR A 142 -1.10 -10.22 11.63
N HIS A 143 -0.83 -10.03 12.92
CA HIS A 143 -1.89 -10.00 13.94
C HIS A 143 -2.92 -8.90 13.67
N THR A 144 -2.47 -7.67 13.40
CA THR A 144 -3.37 -6.55 13.07
C THR A 144 -4.03 -6.73 11.70
N LEU A 145 -3.30 -7.23 10.71
CA LEU A 145 -3.86 -7.50 9.37
C LEU A 145 -5.03 -8.48 9.43
N LEU A 146 -4.93 -9.52 10.29
CA LEU A 146 -5.96 -10.54 10.45
C LEU A 146 -7.31 -9.94 10.92
N GLU A 147 -7.27 -8.92 11.77
CA GLU A 147 -8.49 -8.32 12.35
C GLU A 147 -9.06 -7.18 11.52
N HIS A 148 -8.20 -6.47 10.78
CA HIS A 148 -8.56 -5.19 10.14
C HIS A 148 -8.51 -5.19 8.60
N THR A 149 -8.24 -6.33 7.97
CA THR A 149 -8.30 -6.47 6.50
C THR A 149 -9.29 -7.56 6.11
N ASP A 150 -10.05 -7.31 5.04
CA ASP A 150 -11.03 -8.28 4.53
C ASP A 150 -10.36 -9.30 3.61
N VAL A 151 -9.39 -8.85 2.80
CA VAL A 151 -8.58 -9.69 1.91
C VAL A 151 -7.14 -9.19 1.93
N THR A 152 -6.18 -10.09 2.11
CA THR A 152 -4.75 -9.77 2.01
C THR A 152 -4.09 -10.62 0.93
N PHE A 153 -3.58 -9.95 -0.11
CA PHE A 153 -2.74 -10.55 -1.14
C PHE A 153 -1.28 -10.47 -0.70
N MET A 154 -0.70 -11.62 -0.39
CA MET A 154 0.71 -11.73 -0.08
C MET A 154 1.55 -11.82 -1.35
N VAL A 155 2.55 -10.96 -1.45
CA VAL A 155 3.52 -10.94 -2.54
C VAL A 155 4.89 -11.29 -1.97
N ASP A 156 5.34 -12.51 -2.24
CA ASP A 156 6.63 -13.00 -1.74
C ASP A 156 7.79 -12.52 -2.61
N ASN A 157 8.73 -11.78 -1.99
CA ASN A 157 9.93 -11.31 -2.66
C ASN A 157 10.82 -12.45 -3.16
N GLU A 158 10.86 -13.60 -2.48
CA GLU A 158 11.68 -14.75 -2.90
C GLU A 158 11.11 -15.35 -4.18
N ALA A 159 9.78 -15.57 -4.20
CA ALA A 159 9.09 -16.07 -5.37
C ALA A 159 9.23 -15.12 -6.58
N LEU A 160 9.10 -13.81 -6.37
CA LEU A 160 9.33 -12.82 -7.44
C LEU A 160 10.77 -12.82 -7.94
N TYR A 161 11.74 -12.93 -7.03
CA TYR A 161 13.16 -12.99 -7.37
C TYR A 161 13.48 -14.23 -8.21
N ASP A 162 12.94 -15.38 -7.81
CA ASP A 162 13.08 -16.64 -8.54
C ASP A 162 12.44 -16.57 -9.94
N ILE A 163 11.26 -15.97 -10.07
CA ILE A 163 10.61 -15.77 -11.38
C ILE A 163 11.46 -14.85 -12.26
N CYS A 164 11.96 -13.73 -11.74
CA CYS A 164 12.82 -12.84 -12.52
C CYS A 164 14.12 -13.53 -12.97
N ARG A 165 14.69 -14.40 -12.13
CA ARG A 165 15.93 -15.10 -12.45
C ARG A 165 15.72 -16.25 -13.44
N ARG A 166 14.66 -17.06 -13.26
CA ARG A 166 14.42 -18.27 -14.07
C ARG A 166 13.67 -18.01 -15.37
N ASN A 167 12.75 -17.05 -15.39
CA ASN A 167 11.86 -16.83 -16.53
C ASN A 167 12.21 -15.58 -17.35
N LEU A 168 12.88 -14.59 -16.75
CA LEU A 168 13.27 -13.35 -17.43
C LEU A 168 14.78 -13.24 -17.66
N ASP A 169 15.54 -14.28 -17.32
CA ASP A 169 17.00 -14.36 -17.46
C ASP A 169 17.75 -13.18 -16.82
N ILE A 170 17.22 -12.62 -15.72
CA ILE A 170 17.85 -11.54 -14.98
C ILE A 170 18.71 -12.13 -13.87
N GLU A 171 20.03 -12.09 -14.02
CA GLU A 171 20.95 -12.71 -13.06
C GLU A 171 20.89 -12.09 -11.66
N ARG A 172 20.73 -10.76 -11.59
CA ARG A 172 20.56 -9.99 -10.34
C ARG A 172 19.36 -9.05 -10.44
N PRO A 173 18.15 -9.55 -10.15
CA PRO A 173 16.94 -8.73 -10.10
C PRO A 173 17.07 -7.56 -9.13
N THR A 174 16.74 -6.36 -9.60
CA THR A 174 16.65 -5.13 -8.77
C THR A 174 15.21 -4.91 -8.29
N TYR A 175 15.01 -4.05 -7.29
CA TYR A 175 13.64 -3.66 -6.87
C TYR A 175 12.81 -3.08 -8.01
N THR A 176 13.42 -2.43 -9.01
CA THR A 176 12.69 -1.98 -10.21
C THR A 176 12.14 -3.15 -11.02
N ASN A 177 12.87 -4.27 -11.12
CA ASN A 177 12.39 -5.47 -11.81
C ASN A 177 11.24 -6.12 -11.04
N LEU A 178 11.42 -6.31 -9.73
CA LEU A 178 10.41 -6.90 -8.85
C LEU A 178 9.13 -6.04 -8.86
N ASN A 179 9.26 -4.73 -8.67
CA ASN A 179 8.12 -3.82 -8.61
C ASN A 179 7.35 -3.74 -9.94
N ARG A 180 8.02 -3.90 -11.10
CA ARG A 180 7.32 -3.98 -12.39
C ARG A 180 6.47 -5.24 -12.51
N LEU A 181 6.99 -6.38 -12.05
CA LEU A 181 6.24 -7.63 -12.04
C LEU A 181 5.05 -7.55 -11.07
N THR A 182 5.28 -7.04 -9.86
CA THR A 182 4.23 -6.80 -8.86
C THR A 182 3.16 -5.83 -9.38
N ALA A 183 3.56 -4.74 -10.03
CA ALA A 183 2.63 -3.80 -10.64
C ALA A 183 1.77 -4.46 -11.74
N GLN A 184 2.34 -5.39 -12.50
CA GLN A 184 1.58 -6.15 -13.51
C GLN A 184 0.55 -7.07 -12.87
N ILE A 185 0.92 -7.75 -11.77
CA ILE A 185 0.00 -8.60 -10.99
C ILE A 185 -1.14 -7.74 -10.41
N ILE A 186 -0.82 -6.64 -9.73
CA ILE A 186 -1.82 -5.71 -9.16
C ILE A 186 -2.72 -5.13 -10.27
N SER A 187 -2.14 -4.79 -11.42
CA SER A 187 -2.91 -4.30 -12.57
C SER A 187 -3.93 -5.33 -13.05
N SER A 188 -3.55 -6.61 -13.13
CA SER A 188 -4.48 -7.69 -13.49
C SER A 188 -5.58 -7.90 -12.45
N LEU A 189 -5.25 -7.84 -11.16
CA LEU A 189 -6.23 -8.00 -10.07
C LEU A 189 -7.20 -6.83 -10.01
N THR A 190 -6.74 -5.61 -10.25
CA THR A 190 -7.59 -4.40 -10.24
C THR A 190 -8.23 -4.10 -11.60
N ALA A 191 -8.02 -4.94 -12.62
CA ALA A 191 -8.54 -4.68 -13.96
C ALA A 191 -10.07 -4.64 -14.00
N SER A 192 -10.74 -5.54 -13.27
CA SER A 192 -12.20 -5.60 -13.19
C SER A 192 -12.84 -4.37 -12.54
N LEU A 193 -12.09 -3.65 -11.69
CA LEU A 193 -12.53 -2.39 -11.06
C LEU A 193 -12.25 -1.15 -11.94
N ARG A 194 -11.46 -1.30 -13.00
CA ARG A 194 -11.03 -0.22 -13.89
C ARG A 194 -11.73 -0.24 -15.24
N PHE A 195 -12.07 -1.41 -15.73
CA PHE A 195 -12.69 -1.63 -17.03
C PHE A 195 -13.98 -2.40 -16.85
N ASP A 196 -14.96 -2.10 -17.69
CA ASP A 196 -16.22 -2.84 -17.71
C ASP A 196 -15.94 -4.32 -18.04
N GLY A 197 -16.39 -5.20 -17.16
CA GLY A 197 -16.17 -6.63 -17.24
C GLY A 197 -17.29 -7.41 -16.55
N ALA A 198 -17.34 -8.72 -16.80
CA ALA A 198 -18.41 -9.59 -16.31
C ALA A 198 -18.12 -10.28 -14.97
N LEU A 199 -16.90 -10.12 -14.40
CA LEU A 199 -16.44 -10.85 -13.21
C LEU A 199 -15.67 -9.91 -12.27
N ASN A 200 -15.96 -9.97 -10.96
CA ASN A 200 -15.32 -9.18 -9.88
C ASN A 200 -15.50 -7.65 -10.04
N VAL A 201 -16.75 -7.22 -10.25
CA VAL A 201 -17.12 -5.83 -10.54
C VAL A 201 -16.90 -4.92 -9.32
N ASP A 202 -17.01 -5.46 -8.11
CA ASP A 202 -16.90 -4.72 -6.86
C ASP A 202 -15.92 -5.33 -5.86
N LEU A 203 -15.38 -4.48 -4.98
CA LEU A 203 -14.51 -4.90 -3.87
C LEU A 203 -15.16 -5.95 -2.94
N THR A 204 -16.47 -5.90 -2.76
CA THR A 204 -17.22 -6.88 -1.96
C THR A 204 -17.25 -8.27 -2.60
N GLU A 205 -17.14 -8.35 -3.93
CA GLU A 205 -17.07 -9.63 -4.64
C GLU A 205 -15.74 -10.35 -4.39
N PHE A 206 -14.64 -9.61 -4.19
CA PHE A 206 -13.37 -10.23 -3.77
C PHE A 206 -13.54 -11.01 -2.47
N GLN A 207 -14.22 -10.42 -1.48
CA GLN A 207 -14.51 -11.10 -0.24
C GLN A 207 -15.44 -12.29 -0.46
N THR A 208 -16.54 -12.10 -1.18
CA THR A 208 -17.56 -13.15 -1.36
C THR A 208 -17.05 -14.37 -2.14
N ASN A 209 -16.13 -14.16 -3.09
CA ASN A 209 -15.65 -15.22 -3.99
C ASN A 209 -14.37 -15.90 -3.50
N LEU A 210 -13.54 -15.24 -2.68
CA LEU A 210 -12.21 -15.74 -2.31
C LEU A 210 -12.02 -16.02 -0.82
N VAL A 211 -12.97 -15.63 0.04
CA VAL A 211 -12.93 -15.82 1.51
C VAL A 211 -14.17 -16.56 1.97
#